data_AF-A0A401P6N3-F1
#
_entry.id   AF-A0A401P6N3-F1
#
_cell.length_a   1.000
_cell.length_b   1.000
_cell.length_c   1.000
_cell.angle_alpha   90.00
_cell.angle_beta   90.00
_cell.angle_gamma   90.00
#
_symmetry.space_group_name_H-M   'P 1'
#
loop_
_entity.id
_entity.type
_entity.pdbx_description
1 polymer ?
#
loop_
_entity_poly.entity_id
_entity_poly.type
_entity_poly.pdbx_seq_one_letter_code
_entity_poly.pdbx_strand_id
1 'polypeptide(L)'
;VIQCQARSRKEETLKVILTGVVPGPSSTAAVQTQNTCNQEKDQASSAGQTPAGEFLYEIHYETEKARTQMESTIALNFVEKVWDVQTGIVTLTFNIVFAPYKPISQSAMLRVQAATGGIWRFPLLLIATEPQVDDVINIEAFGLNKESVVCFRLTSQTRHPMPFTAHFLPCSDQEFVVSPQTGELLPLGSTGTLFTVGFTPRMYSKKYKAKLLIQTMDMQWMYEINGLDPQYTPPNIQHGKIIHTDFRRSVPVRQRNFIRENLKVIITAVSSPLKGAPLSIRSKISRAK
;
A
#
# COMPACT_ATOMS: atom_id res chain seq x y z
N VAL A 1 -2.10 -18.21 11.11
CA VAL A 1 -2.58 -16.82 11.13
C VAL A 1 -3.18 -16.55 9.77
N ILE A 2 -4.45 -16.15 9.70
CA ILE A 2 -5.15 -15.87 8.45
C ILE A 2 -5.31 -14.36 8.36
N GLN A 3 -4.61 -13.76 7.42
CA GLN A 3 -4.58 -12.30 7.23
C GLN A 3 -5.04 -11.92 5.83
N CYS A 4 -5.91 -10.91 5.74
CA CYS A 4 -6.30 -10.23 4.50
C CYS A 4 -6.61 -8.74 4.76
N GLN A 5 -6.98 -8.01 3.71
CA GLN A 5 -7.51 -6.64 3.84
C GLN A 5 -9.03 -6.70 3.99
N ALA A 6 -9.62 -5.69 4.62
CA ALA A 6 -11.06 -5.50 4.58
C ALA A 6 -11.54 -5.34 3.12
N ARG A 7 -12.72 -5.88 2.79
CA ARG A 7 -13.33 -5.98 1.45
C ARG A 7 -12.61 -6.91 0.48
N SER A 8 -11.62 -7.66 0.95
CA SER A 8 -10.98 -8.74 0.18
C SER A 8 -11.49 -10.10 0.64
N ARG A 9 -11.33 -11.13 -0.19
CA ARG A 9 -11.61 -12.53 0.13
C ARG A 9 -10.31 -13.31 0.06
N LYS A 10 -10.02 -14.08 1.10
CA LYS A 10 -8.89 -15.01 1.14
C LYS A 10 -9.38 -16.40 1.47
N GLU A 11 -8.90 -17.38 0.70
CA GLU A 11 -9.12 -18.80 0.96
C GLU A 11 -7.81 -19.41 1.44
N GLU A 12 -7.87 -20.15 2.55
CA GLU A 12 -6.69 -20.77 3.14
C GLU A 12 -6.99 -22.21 3.53
N THR A 13 -6.17 -23.13 3.03
CA THR A 13 -6.28 -24.55 3.32
C THR A 13 -5.59 -24.87 4.65
N LEU A 14 -6.37 -25.28 5.64
CA LEU A 14 -5.89 -25.67 6.96
C LEU A 14 -5.87 -27.19 7.09
N LYS A 15 -4.69 -27.78 7.28
CA LYS A 15 -4.53 -29.20 7.62
C LYS A 15 -4.33 -29.33 9.12
N VAL A 16 -5.22 -30.08 9.77
CA VAL A 16 -5.10 -30.39 11.20
C VAL A 16 -4.88 -31.87 11.41
N ILE A 17 -3.99 -32.18 12.35
CA ILE A 17 -3.57 -33.53 12.66
C ILE A 17 -4.23 -33.93 13.98
N LEU A 18 -4.99 -35.01 13.96
CA LEU A 18 -5.65 -35.59 15.12
C LEU A 18 -4.87 -36.84 15.53
N THR A 19 -4.19 -36.76 16.67
CA THR A 19 -3.50 -37.89 17.30
C THR A 19 -4.41 -38.53 18.34
N GLY A 20 -4.32 -39.86 18.50
CA GLY A 20 -5.09 -40.61 19.49
C GLY A 20 -6.56 -40.90 19.10
N VAL A 21 -6.89 -40.83 17.81
CA VAL A 21 -8.23 -41.21 17.32
C VAL A 21 -8.35 -42.74 17.30
N VAL A 22 -9.24 -43.29 18.12
CA VAL A 22 -9.54 -44.74 18.10
C VAL A 22 -10.58 -45.01 16.99
N PRO A 23 -10.30 -45.92 16.03
CA PRO A 23 -11.25 -46.22 14.97
C PRO A 23 -12.54 -46.81 15.55
N GLY A 24 -13.68 -46.22 15.18
CA GLY A 24 -14.98 -46.84 15.36
C GLY A 24 -15.17 -47.99 14.36
N PRO A 25 -16.07 -48.94 14.64
CA PRO A 25 -16.25 -50.18 13.85
C PRO A 25 -16.73 -49.97 12.39
N SER A 26 -16.91 -48.73 11.93
CA SER A 26 -17.37 -48.38 10.58
C SER A 26 -16.27 -47.97 9.60
N SER A 27 -14.98 -47.87 10.00
CA SER A 27 -13.93 -47.27 9.17
C SER A 27 -13.00 -48.25 8.45
N THR A 28 -13.52 -49.38 7.98
CA THR A 28 -12.84 -50.27 7.01
C THR A 28 -13.37 -50.06 5.60
N ALA A 29 -13.22 -48.86 5.07
CA ALA A 29 -13.28 -48.64 3.64
C ALA A 29 -12.39 -47.45 3.28
N ALA A 30 -11.26 -47.73 2.64
CA ALA A 30 -10.54 -46.72 1.87
C ALA A 30 -11.44 -46.32 0.70
N VAL A 31 -12.28 -45.32 0.89
CA VAL A 31 -13.09 -44.75 -0.20
C VAL A 31 -12.31 -43.56 -0.76
N GLN A 32 -11.64 -43.80 -1.88
CA GLN A 32 -11.34 -42.72 -2.82
C GLN A 32 -12.67 -42.25 -3.39
N THR A 33 -13.29 -41.25 -2.77
CA THR A 33 -14.50 -40.65 -3.34
C THR A 33 -14.08 -39.64 -4.39
N GLN A 34 -14.17 -40.06 -5.65
CA GLN A 34 -14.08 -39.18 -6.80
C GLN A 34 -15.18 -38.11 -6.76
N ASN A 35 -14.81 -36.92 -7.25
CA ASN A 35 -15.64 -35.75 -7.47
C ASN A 35 -17.09 -36.07 -7.88
N THR A 36 -18.04 -35.43 -7.22
CA THR A 36 -19.33 -35.12 -7.83
C THR A 36 -19.69 -33.69 -7.48
N CYS A 37 -19.73 -32.86 -8.51
CA CYS A 37 -20.35 -31.54 -8.50
C CYS A 37 -21.87 -31.75 -8.38
N ASN A 38 -22.53 -31.14 -7.39
CA ASN A 38 -23.73 -30.32 -7.58
C ASN A 38 -24.38 -29.85 -6.25
N GLN A 39 -24.72 -28.56 -6.28
CA GLN A 39 -25.87 -27.87 -5.67
C GLN A 39 -25.87 -27.53 -4.17
N GLU A 40 -25.58 -26.24 -3.95
CA GLU A 40 -26.44 -25.27 -3.25
C GLU A 40 -27.02 -25.69 -1.90
N LYS A 41 -26.30 -25.31 -0.83
CA LYS A 41 -26.91 -24.66 0.33
C LYS A 41 -26.00 -23.53 0.81
N ASP A 42 -26.39 -22.31 0.44
CA ASP A 42 -26.00 -21.09 1.15
C ASP A 42 -26.50 -21.16 2.59
N GLN A 43 -25.68 -21.68 3.49
CA GLN A 43 -25.77 -21.38 4.92
C GLN A 43 -24.38 -21.11 5.44
N ALA A 44 -24.11 -19.82 5.66
CA ALA A 44 -22.96 -19.34 6.40
C ALA A 44 -23.09 -19.77 7.86
N SER A 45 -22.78 -21.02 8.16
CA SER A 45 -22.65 -21.54 9.52
C SER A 45 -21.21 -22.00 9.73
N SER A 46 -20.56 -21.48 10.78
CA SER A 46 -19.21 -21.86 11.19
C SER A 46 -19.12 -23.28 11.76
N ALA A 47 -20.26 -23.97 11.88
CA ALA A 47 -20.39 -25.33 12.38
C ALA A 47 -20.81 -26.28 11.25
N GLY A 48 -20.16 -27.44 11.20
CA GLY A 48 -20.46 -28.49 10.22
C GLY A 48 -20.06 -29.88 10.71
N GLN A 49 -20.46 -30.89 9.94
CA GLN A 49 -20.14 -32.29 10.18
C GLN A 49 -19.46 -32.85 8.94
N THR A 50 -18.49 -33.75 9.14
CA THR A 50 -17.94 -34.53 8.03
C THR A 50 -19.02 -35.41 7.40
N PRO A 51 -18.92 -35.77 6.10
CA PRO A 51 -19.97 -36.53 5.40
C PRO A 51 -20.29 -37.89 6.03
N ALA A 52 -19.38 -38.45 6.84
CA ALA A 52 -19.58 -39.69 7.60
C ALA A 52 -20.09 -39.45 9.04
N GLY A 53 -20.31 -38.20 9.47
CA GLY A 53 -20.75 -37.85 10.82
C GLY A 53 -19.73 -38.15 11.93
N GLU A 54 -18.51 -38.55 11.57
CA GLU A 54 -17.48 -39.00 12.52
C GLU A 54 -16.85 -37.85 13.30
N PHE A 55 -16.82 -36.65 12.72
CA PHE A 55 -16.24 -35.46 13.33
C PHE A 55 -17.19 -34.27 13.18
N LEU A 56 -17.46 -33.62 14.31
CA LEU A 56 -18.09 -32.30 14.39
C LEU A 56 -16.97 -31.25 14.41
N TYR A 57 -17.10 -30.20 13.61
CA TYR A 57 -16.15 -29.10 13.61
C TYR A 57 -16.87 -27.77 13.74
N GLU A 58 -16.30 -26.87 14.54
CA GLU A 58 -16.86 -25.54 14.79
C GLU A 58 -15.74 -24.54 15.09
N ILE A 59 -15.92 -23.29 14.65
CA ILE A 59 -15.08 -22.17 15.08
C ILE A 59 -15.67 -21.55 16.35
N HIS A 60 -14.93 -21.62 17.44
CA HIS A 60 -15.28 -21.06 18.73
C HIS A 60 -14.59 -19.70 18.96
N TYR A 61 -15.34 -18.71 19.44
CA TYR A 61 -14.84 -17.38 19.78
C TYR A 61 -14.83 -17.18 21.29
N GLU A 62 -14.04 -16.21 21.77
CA GLU A 62 -13.97 -15.91 23.21
C GLU A 62 -15.21 -15.15 23.72
N THR A 63 -15.92 -14.43 22.85
CA THR A 63 -17.08 -13.62 23.22
C THR A 63 -18.21 -13.78 22.19
N GLU A 64 -19.46 -13.81 22.64
CA GLU A 64 -20.65 -13.85 21.78
C GLU A 64 -20.70 -12.68 20.80
N LYS A 65 -20.31 -11.47 21.24
CA LYS A 65 -20.19 -10.30 20.34
C LYS A 65 -19.23 -10.54 19.17
N ALA A 66 -18.09 -11.18 19.44
CA ALA A 66 -17.12 -11.51 18.40
C ALA A 66 -17.67 -12.59 17.47
N ARG A 67 -18.39 -13.58 18.01
CA ARG A 67 -19.09 -14.60 17.22
C ARG A 67 -20.08 -13.95 16.24
N THR A 68 -21.01 -13.13 16.71
CA THR A 68 -22.01 -12.47 15.84
C THR A 68 -21.38 -11.58 14.77
N GLN A 69 -20.27 -10.89 15.10
CA GLN A 69 -19.53 -10.10 14.11
C GLN A 69 -18.82 -10.96 13.07
N MET A 70 -18.32 -12.12 13.48
CA MET A 70 -17.51 -12.99 12.64
C MET A 70 -18.34 -13.95 11.79
N GLU A 71 -19.55 -14.32 12.22
CA GLU A 71 -20.45 -15.27 11.55
C GLU A 71 -20.64 -14.98 10.05
N SER A 72 -20.74 -13.71 9.66
CA SER A 72 -20.92 -13.31 8.26
C SER A 72 -19.60 -13.15 7.47
N THR A 73 -18.46 -13.24 8.13
CA THR A 73 -17.13 -12.93 7.54
C THR A 73 -16.26 -14.16 7.34
N ILE A 74 -16.57 -15.28 7.98
CA ILE A 74 -15.77 -16.51 7.89
C ILE A 74 -16.65 -17.73 7.64
N ALA A 75 -16.23 -18.55 6.71
CA ALA A 75 -16.83 -19.85 6.44
C ALA A 75 -15.77 -20.95 6.54
N LEU A 76 -16.19 -22.12 7.01
CA LEU A 76 -15.33 -23.28 7.24
C LEU A 76 -15.90 -24.47 6.48
N ASN A 77 -15.18 -24.92 5.46
CA ASN A 77 -15.59 -26.04 4.61
C ASN A 77 -14.67 -27.23 4.85
N PHE A 78 -15.24 -28.41 5.08
CA PHE A 78 -14.47 -29.65 5.09
C PHE A 78 -14.13 -30.06 3.66
N VAL A 79 -12.88 -30.44 3.42
CA VAL A 79 -12.38 -30.83 2.08
C VAL A 79 -12.17 -32.34 2.02
N GLU A 80 -11.30 -32.86 2.88
CA GLU A 80 -10.92 -34.26 2.86
C GLU A 80 -10.49 -34.75 4.24
N LYS A 81 -10.58 -36.06 4.41
CA LYS A 81 -10.03 -36.80 5.55
C LYS A 81 -9.04 -37.81 5.00
N VAL A 82 -7.83 -37.80 5.52
CA VAL A 82 -6.82 -38.81 5.26
C VAL A 82 -6.54 -39.54 6.56
N TRP A 83 -6.68 -40.86 6.55
CA TRP A 83 -6.28 -41.70 7.67
C TRP A 83 -5.07 -42.53 7.26
N ASP A 84 -3.99 -42.39 8.02
CA ASP A 84 -2.83 -43.23 7.87
C ASP A 84 -2.93 -44.42 8.83
N VAL A 85 -3.18 -45.60 8.26
CA VAL A 85 -3.36 -46.86 8.99
C VAL A 85 -2.06 -47.30 9.68
N GLN A 86 -0.89 -46.93 9.14
CA GLN A 86 0.40 -47.33 9.70
C GLN A 86 0.75 -46.52 10.95
N THR A 87 0.42 -45.23 10.95
CA THR A 87 0.72 -44.32 12.07
C THR A 87 -0.46 -44.09 13.00
N GLY A 88 -1.68 -44.48 12.61
CA GLY A 88 -2.91 -44.24 13.36
C GLY A 88 -3.35 -42.77 13.38
N ILE A 89 -2.73 -41.92 12.56
CA ILE A 89 -2.97 -40.47 12.54
C ILE A 89 -4.08 -40.14 11.55
N VAL A 90 -5.05 -39.35 11.99
CA VAL A 90 -6.10 -38.80 11.13
C VAL A 90 -5.78 -37.35 10.81
N THR A 91 -5.68 -37.03 9.53
CA THR A 91 -5.52 -35.64 9.05
C THR A 91 -6.83 -35.17 8.45
N LEU A 92 -7.34 -34.04 8.91
CA LEU A 92 -8.49 -33.36 8.33
C LEU A 92 -8.00 -32.11 7.60
N THR A 93 -8.44 -31.95 6.35
CA THR A 93 -8.18 -30.75 5.57
C THR A 93 -9.45 -29.92 5.49
N PHE A 94 -9.35 -28.66 5.90
CA PHE A 94 -10.41 -27.66 5.83
C PHE A 94 -10.02 -26.55 4.86
N ASN A 95 -10.99 -25.98 4.15
CA ASN A 95 -10.84 -24.70 3.45
C ASN A 95 -11.54 -23.62 4.27
N ILE A 96 -10.78 -22.63 4.72
CA ILE A 96 -11.29 -21.46 5.43
C ILE A 96 -11.42 -20.32 4.44
N VAL A 97 -12.64 -19.82 4.28
CA VAL A 97 -12.92 -18.62 3.49
C VAL A 97 -13.08 -17.45 4.44
N PHE A 98 -12.18 -16.48 4.36
CA PHE A 98 -12.20 -15.27 5.18
C PHE A 98 -12.45 -14.04 4.28
N ALA A 99 -13.60 -13.38 4.49
CA ALA A 99 -14.09 -12.25 3.70
C ALA A 99 -14.66 -11.13 4.61
N PRO A 100 -13.80 -10.41 5.34
CA PRO A 100 -14.22 -9.35 6.26
C PRO A 100 -14.60 -8.06 5.51
N TYR A 101 -15.69 -7.39 5.92
CA TYR A 101 -16.07 -6.08 5.39
C TYR A 101 -15.41 -4.90 6.10
N LYS A 102 -15.01 -5.08 7.36
CA LYS A 102 -14.40 -4.06 8.23
C LYS A 102 -13.04 -4.54 8.73
N PRO A 103 -12.10 -3.63 9.04
CA PRO A 103 -10.88 -3.98 9.73
C PRO A 103 -11.20 -4.63 11.08
N ILE A 104 -10.61 -5.78 11.35
CA ILE A 104 -10.87 -6.58 12.55
C ILE A 104 -9.61 -7.37 12.92
N SER A 105 -9.35 -7.54 14.21
CA SER A 105 -8.31 -8.42 14.71
C SER A 105 -8.94 -9.26 15.81
N GLN A 106 -9.10 -10.56 15.55
CA GLN A 106 -9.86 -11.45 16.42
C GLN A 106 -9.16 -12.80 16.57
N SER A 107 -9.07 -13.27 17.81
CA SER A 107 -8.64 -14.63 18.13
C SER A 107 -9.85 -15.58 18.13
N ALA A 108 -9.66 -16.77 17.58
CA ALA A 108 -10.65 -17.83 17.50
C ALA A 108 -9.99 -19.21 17.72
N MET A 109 -10.78 -20.25 17.93
CA MET A 109 -10.30 -21.63 18.03
C MET A 109 -11.11 -22.55 17.13
N LEU A 110 -10.46 -23.27 16.23
CA LEU A 110 -11.08 -24.40 15.55
C LEU A 110 -11.18 -25.56 16.54
N ARG A 111 -12.40 -25.93 16.90
CA ARG A 111 -12.71 -27.10 17.72
C ARG A 111 -13.14 -28.23 16.81
N VAL A 112 -12.43 -29.35 16.87
CA VAL A 112 -12.81 -30.61 16.22
C VAL A 112 -13.17 -31.60 17.31
N GLN A 113 -14.35 -32.18 17.24
CA GLN A 113 -14.84 -33.18 18.17
C GLN A 113 -15.15 -34.47 17.42
N ALA A 114 -14.52 -35.58 17.80
CA ALA A 114 -14.86 -36.90 17.30
C ALA A 114 -16.16 -37.40 17.94
N ALA A 115 -16.89 -38.25 17.23
CA ALA A 115 -18.03 -38.99 17.78
C ALA A 115 -17.66 -39.85 18.99
N THR A 116 -16.40 -40.29 19.08
CA THR A 116 -15.82 -41.03 20.21
C THR A 116 -15.53 -40.15 21.44
N GLY A 117 -15.76 -38.85 21.36
CA GLY A 117 -15.60 -37.90 22.47
C GLY A 117 -14.26 -37.16 22.53
N GLY A 118 -13.29 -37.51 21.67
CA GLY A 118 -12.03 -36.78 21.56
C GLY A 118 -12.26 -35.34 21.08
N ILE A 119 -11.60 -34.36 21.70
CA ILE A 119 -11.71 -32.94 21.34
C ILE A 119 -10.31 -32.37 21.09
N TRP A 120 -10.12 -31.79 19.92
CA TRP A 120 -8.91 -31.07 19.54
C TRP A 120 -9.25 -29.59 19.34
N ARG A 121 -8.36 -28.72 19.81
CA ARG A 121 -8.51 -27.26 19.73
C ARG A 121 -7.28 -26.70 19.04
N PHE A 122 -7.50 -25.97 17.95
CA PHE A 122 -6.45 -25.35 17.18
C PHE A 122 -6.64 -23.83 17.21
N PRO A 123 -5.72 -23.06 17.80
CA PRO A 123 -5.84 -21.60 17.86
C PRO A 123 -5.70 -20.99 16.47
N LEU A 124 -6.59 -20.05 16.16
CA LEU A 124 -6.63 -19.28 14.92
C LEU A 124 -6.54 -17.80 15.26
N LEU A 125 -5.78 -17.06 14.46
CA LEU A 125 -5.71 -15.61 14.53
C LEU A 125 -6.17 -15.04 13.20
N LEU A 126 -7.25 -14.26 13.22
CA LEU A 126 -7.91 -13.68 12.06
C LEU A 126 -7.66 -12.16 12.05
N ILE A 127 -7.01 -11.67 10.99
CA ILE A 127 -6.62 -10.26 10.89
C ILE A 127 -7.10 -9.69 9.56
N ALA A 128 -8.04 -8.76 9.62
CA ALA A 128 -8.42 -7.88 8.54
C ALA A 128 -7.79 -6.50 8.75
N THR A 129 -6.88 -6.14 7.86
CA THR A 129 -6.25 -4.80 7.83
C THR A 129 -7.17 -3.78 7.16
N GLU A 130 -6.76 -2.50 7.15
CA GLU A 130 -7.46 -1.45 6.43
C GLU A 130 -7.74 -1.84 4.97
N PRO A 131 -8.89 -1.43 4.40
CA PRO A 131 -9.23 -1.76 3.02
C PRO A 131 -8.18 -1.19 2.06
N GLN A 132 -7.89 -1.93 0.99
CA GLN A 132 -7.05 -1.42 -0.08
C GLN A 132 -7.74 -0.25 -0.79
N VAL A 133 -6.93 0.65 -1.36
CA VAL A 133 -7.44 1.68 -2.27
C VAL A 133 -8.13 1.03 -3.47
N ASP A 134 -9.27 1.57 -3.86
CA ASP A 134 -10.07 1.10 -4.99
C ASP A 134 -9.36 1.37 -6.33
N ASP A 135 -8.67 2.51 -6.47
CA ASP A 135 -7.87 2.83 -7.65
C ASP A 135 -6.75 3.87 -7.35
N VAL A 136 -5.82 4.02 -8.28
CA VAL A 136 -4.69 4.96 -8.23
C VAL A 136 -4.79 6.00 -9.35
N ILE A 137 -4.86 7.27 -8.99
CA ILE A 137 -4.96 8.39 -9.93
C ILE A 137 -3.63 9.15 -9.95
N ASN A 138 -2.98 9.21 -11.11
CA ASN A 138 -1.76 9.99 -11.29
C ASN A 138 -2.10 11.32 -11.99
N ILE A 139 -1.63 12.43 -11.42
CA ILE A 139 -1.85 13.78 -11.96
C ILE A 139 -0.49 14.36 -12.32
N GLU A 140 -0.24 14.55 -13.62
CA GLU A 140 0.96 15.22 -14.10
C GLU A 140 0.82 16.73 -13.90
N ALA A 141 1.80 17.33 -13.24
CA ALA A 141 1.86 18.77 -13.08
C ALA A 141 2.17 19.46 -14.41
N PHE A 142 1.40 20.49 -14.76
CA PHE A 142 1.71 21.37 -15.88
C PHE A 142 2.88 22.32 -15.56
N GLY A 143 3.11 22.60 -14.28
CA GLY A 143 4.23 23.42 -13.81
C GLY A 143 4.03 23.89 -12.37
N LEU A 144 5.07 24.52 -11.82
CA LEU A 144 5.01 25.05 -10.46
C LEU A 144 3.92 26.11 -10.29
N ASN A 145 3.18 26.03 -9.19
CA ASN A 145 2.07 26.92 -8.83
C ASN A 145 0.96 27.00 -9.91
N LYS A 146 0.87 26.02 -10.80
CA LYS A 146 -0.21 25.90 -11.78
C LYS A 146 -1.06 24.70 -11.43
N GLU A 147 -2.36 24.90 -11.40
CA GLU A 147 -3.30 23.83 -11.13
C GLU A 147 -3.38 22.88 -12.32
N SER A 148 -3.22 21.59 -12.04
CA SER A 148 -3.41 20.49 -12.98
C SER A 148 -4.59 19.68 -12.49
N VAL A 149 -5.48 19.31 -13.40
CA VAL A 149 -6.79 18.76 -13.04
C VAL A 149 -7.01 17.42 -13.72
N VAL A 150 -7.50 16.45 -12.95
CA VAL A 150 -8.03 15.19 -13.47
C VAL A 150 -9.48 15.04 -13.03
N CYS A 151 -10.32 14.62 -13.96
CA CYS A 151 -11.73 14.38 -13.68
C CYS A 151 -12.07 12.89 -13.88
N PHE A 152 -12.86 12.34 -12.96
CA PHE A 152 -13.41 10.99 -13.08
C PHE A 152 -14.89 11.00 -12.69
N ARG A 153 -15.63 9.97 -13.10
CA ARG A 153 -17.05 9.84 -12.76
C ARG A 153 -17.27 8.67 -11.83
N LEU A 154 -18.16 8.86 -10.86
CA LEU A 154 -18.53 7.85 -9.87
C LEU A 154 -20.06 7.77 -9.76
N THR A 155 -20.60 6.55 -9.74
CA THR A 155 -22.03 6.27 -9.55
C THR A 155 -22.29 5.69 -8.17
N SER A 156 -23.45 5.94 -7.58
CA SER A 156 -23.94 5.11 -6.48
C SER A 156 -24.25 3.72 -7.02
N GLN A 157 -23.97 2.66 -6.25
CA GLN A 157 -24.35 1.29 -6.65
C GLN A 157 -25.86 1.03 -6.46
N THR A 158 -26.64 2.08 -6.18
CA THR A 158 -28.08 2.03 -5.92
C THR A 158 -28.86 2.59 -7.10
N ARG A 159 -30.18 2.37 -7.09
CA ARG A 159 -31.12 2.85 -8.14
C ARG A 159 -31.55 4.31 -7.95
N HIS A 160 -31.17 4.92 -6.82
CA HIS A 160 -31.54 6.28 -6.46
C HIS A 160 -30.27 7.11 -6.17
N PRO A 161 -30.32 8.45 -6.37
CA PRO A 161 -29.24 9.32 -5.94
C PRO A 161 -28.96 9.18 -4.44
N MET A 162 -27.69 9.24 -4.05
CA MET A 162 -27.29 9.16 -2.64
C MET A 162 -26.36 10.30 -2.24
N PRO A 163 -26.56 10.92 -1.06
CA PRO A 163 -25.68 11.97 -0.57
C PRO A 163 -24.30 11.40 -0.26
N PHE A 164 -23.26 12.13 -0.65
CA PHE A 164 -21.87 11.77 -0.38
C PHE A 164 -21.09 12.91 0.26
N THR A 165 -19.97 12.54 0.87
CA THR A 165 -18.91 13.44 1.33
C THR A 165 -17.57 12.98 0.74
N ALA A 166 -16.78 13.91 0.24
CA ALA A 166 -15.49 13.68 -0.40
C ALA A 166 -14.43 14.57 0.23
N HIS A 167 -13.36 13.98 0.72
CA HIS A 167 -12.28 14.70 1.40
C HIS A 167 -10.98 13.89 1.38
N PHE A 168 -9.86 14.59 1.57
CA PHE A 168 -8.57 13.95 1.74
C PHE A 168 -8.34 13.53 3.19
N LEU A 169 -7.68 12.38 3.39
CA LEU A 169 -7.33 11.92 4.73
C LEU A 169 -6.24 12.79 5.38
N PRO A 170 -6.14 12.85 6.73
CA PRO A 170 -5.26 13.77 7.48
C PRO A 170 -3.74 13.67 7.24
N CYS A 171 -3.26 12.68 6.49
CA CYS A 171 -1.84 12.53 6.13
C CYS A 171 -1.54 12.90 4.67
N SER A 172 -2.51 13.49 3.97
CA SER A 172 -2.39 13.88 2.57
C SER A 172 -1.73 15.26 2.42
N ASP A 173 -1.03 15.45 1.31
CA ASP A 173 -0.47 16.76 0.94
C ASP A 173 -1.58 17.82 0.69
N GLN A 174 -1.32 19.07 1.09
CA GLN A 174 -2.28 20.19 0.97
C GLN A 174 -2.37 20.77 -0.44
N GLU A 175 -1.47 20.35 -1.33
CA GLU A 175 -1.42 20.73 -2.73
C GLU A 175 -2.53 20.09 -3.58
N PHE A 176 -3.30 19.16 -3.00
CA PHE A 176 -4.44 18.54 -3.63
C PHE A 176 -5.76 19.14 -3.15
N VAL A 177 -6.68 19.35 -4.09
CA VAL A 177 -8.04 19.83 -3.84
C VAL A 177 -9.03 18.93 -4.58
N VAL A 178 -10.18 18.66 -3.99
CA VAL A 178 -11.26 17.88 -4.60
C VAL A 178 -12.52 18.71 -4.65
N SER A 179 -13.24 18.62 -5.77
CA SER A 179 -14.53 19.27 -5.97
C SER A 179 -15.44 18.34 -6.79
N PRO A 180 -16.73 18.17 -6.44
CA PRO A 180 -17.38 18.69 -5.23
C PRO A 180 -17.03 17.88 -3.96
N GLN A 181 -16.99 18.55 -2.80
CA GLN A 181 -16.76 17.90 -1.50
C GLN A 181 -18.03 17.28 -0.91
N THR A 182 -19.20 17.80 -1.25
CA THR A 182 -20.50 17.27 -0.86
C THR A 182 -21.47 17.37 -2.02
N GLY A 183 -22.45 16.48 -2.06
CA GLY A 183 -23.44 16.44 -3.14
C GLY A 183 -24.12 15.09 -3.19
N GLU A 184 -24.65 14.74 -4.37
CA GLU A 184 -25.29 13.46 -4.60
C GLU A 184 -24.55 12.65 -5.67
N LEU A 185 -24.36 11.35 -5.40
CA LEU A 185 -23.91 10.36 -6.37
C LEU A 185 -25.10 9.92 -7.21
N LEU A 186 -24.99 10.10 -8.52
CA LEU A 186 -26.02 9.65 -9.45
C LEU A 186 -26.11 8.11 -9.48
N PRO A 187 -27.31 7.56 -9.70
CA PRO A 187 -27.55 6.12 -9.64
C PRO A 187 -26.83 5.32 -10.72
N LEU A 188 -26.75 4.01 -10.48
CA LEU A 188 -26.21 3.04 -11.42
C LEU A 188 -27.02 3.06 -12.73
N GLY A 189 -26.33 3.22 -13.86
CA GLY A 189 -26.93 3.36 -15.19
C GLY A 189 -27.06 4.82 -15.68
N SER A 190 -26.70 5.80 -14.85
CA SER A 190 -26.49 7.19 -15.28
C SER A 190 -25.06 7.41 -15.77
N THR A 191 -24.74 8.64 -16.20
CA THR A 191 -23.35 9.01 -16.52
C THR A 191 -22.42 9.04 -15.31
N GLY A 192 -22.95 9.05 -14.08
CA GLY A 192 -22.21 9.24 -12.84
C GLY A 192 -21.92 10.70 -12.50
N THR A 193 -21.64 10.96 -11.23
CA THR A 193 -21.26 12.28 -10.70
C THR A 193 -19.79 12.55 -11.02
N LEU A 194 -19.50 13.73 -11.55
CA LEU A 194 -18.14 14.14 -11.92
C LEU A 194 -17.39 14.65 -10.69
N PHE A 195 -16.24 14.04 -10.41
CA PHE A 195 -15.27 14.51 -9.43
C PHE A 195 -14.07 15.10 -10.15
N THR A 196 -13.66 16.27 -9.68
CA THR A 196 -12.53 17.03 -10.19
C THR A 196 -11.48 17.09 -9.08
N VAL A 197 -10.31 16.53 -9.36
CA VAL A 197 -9.16 16.57 -8.46
C VAL A 197 -8.14 17.53 -9.04
N GLY A 198 -7.89 18.63 -8.32
CA GLY A 198 -6.88 19.63 -8.62
C GLY A 198 -5.58 19.33 -7.88
N PHE A 199 -4.45 19.59 -8.53
CA PHE A 199 -3.10 19.44 -8.00
C PHE A 199 -2.28 20.68 -8.34
N THR A 200 -1.75 21.36 -7.33
CA THR A 200 -0.93 22.58 -7.50
C THR A 200 0.41 22.43 -6.77
N PRO A 201 1.45 21.91 -7.45
CA PRO A 201 2.76 21.69 -6.81
C PRO A 201 3.47 23.01 -6.51
N ARG A 202 4.10 23.09 -5.34
CA ARG A 202 4.87 24.26 -4.89
C ARG A 202 6.38 24.07 -5.05
N MET A 203 6.84 22.83 -5.15
CA MET A 203 8.24 22.46 -5.26
C MET A 203 8.41 21.35 -6.29
N TYR A 204 9.44 21.46 -7.13
CA TYR A 204 9.86 20.35 -7.99
C TYR A 204 10.50 19.25 -7.15
N SER A 205 10.45 18.01 -7.63
CA SER A 205 11.15 16.87 -7.03
C SER A 205 10.66 16.46 -5.63
N LYS A 206 9.54 17.02 -5.15
CA LYS A 206 8.80 16.50 -3.99
C LYS A 206 7.84 15.42 -4.50
N LYS A 207 7.84 14.26 -3.86
CA LYS A 207 6.82 13.22 -4.13
C LYS A 207 5.52 13.63 -3.44
N TYR A 208 4.53 14.00 -4.24
CA TYR A 208 3.22 14.40 -3.75
C TYR A 208 2.27 13.21 -3.67
N LYS A 209 1.66 12.98 -2.51
CA LYS A 209 0.72 11.89 -2.27
C LYS A 209 -0.49 12.35 -1.46
N ALA A 210 -1.66 11.84 -1.84
CA ALA A 210 -2.89 12.05 -1.10
C ALA A 210 -3.77 10.80 -1.16
N LYS A 211 -4.63 10.63 -0.14
CA LYS A 211 -5.68 9.60 -0.14
C LYS A 211 -7.04 10.28 -0.12
N LEU A 212 -7.80 10.14 -1.20
CA LEU A 212 -9.15 10.68 -1.33
C LEU A 212 -10.18 9.65 -0.88
N LEU A 213 -10.94 9.99 0.15
CA LEU A 213 -12.07 9.22 0.63
C LEU A 213 -13.37 9.85 0.12
N ILE A 214 -14.15 9.07 -0.62
CA ILE A 214 -15.53 9.41 -0.99
C ILE A 214 -16.44 8.43 -0.26
N GLN A 215 -17.35 8.92 0.57
CA GLN A 215 -18.23 8.07 1.36
C GLN A 215 -19.68 8.55 1.34
N THR A 216 -20.57 7.58 1.37
CA THR A 216 -22.02 7.67 1.57
C THR A 216 -22.35 6.97 2.89
N MET A 217 -23.63 6.89 3.27
CA MET A 217 -24.04 6.21 4.49
C MET A 217 -23.65 4.71 4.53
N ASP A 218 -23.66 4.04 3.36
CA ASP A 218 -23.48 2.59 3.28
C ASP A 218 -22.19 2.18 2.54
N MET A 219 -21.63 3.07 1.72
CA MET A 219 -20.50 2.78 0.84
C MET A 219 -19.40 3.83 0.96
N GLN A 220 -18.17 3.37 0.84
CA GLN A 220 -16.98 4.21 0.73
C GLN A 220 -16.11 3.77 -0.44
N TRP A 221 -15.38 4.71 -1.03
CA TRP A 221 -14.34 4.52 -2.04
C TRP A 221 -13.11 5.29 -1.61
N MET A 222 -11.94 4.67 -1.76
CA MET A 222 -10.66 5.24 -1.40
C MET A 222 -9.74 5.25 -2.62
N TYR A 223 -9.23 6.42 -2.99
CA TYR A 223 -8.30 6.57 -4.11
C TYR A 223 -6.93 7.04 -3.62
N GLU A 224 -5.86 6.43 -4.13
CA GLU A 224 -4.51 6.98 -3.97
C GLU A 224 -4.24 7.96 -5.10
N ILE A 225 -3.94 9.20 -4.77
CA ILE A 225 -3.62 10.25 -5.74
C ILE A 225 -2.13 10.58 -5.64
N ASN A 226 -1.44 10.47 -6.78
CA ASN A 226 -0.03 10.82 -6.89
C ASN A 226 0.15 12.03 -7.79
N GLY A 227 0.91 13.02 -7.32
CA GLY A 227 1.33 14.16 -8.12
C GLY A 227 2.68 13.87 -8.76
N LEU A 228 2.73 13.88 -10.09
CA LEU A 228 3.94 13.67 -10.87
C LEU A 228 4.51 15.01 -11.37
N ASP A 229 5.82 15.10 -11.45
CA ASP A 229 6.50 16.25 -12.06
C ASP A 229 6.17 16.35 -13.56
N PRO A 230 6.20 17.56 -14.16
CA PRO A 230 6.00 17.71 -15.61
C PRO A 230 7.01 16.88 -16.39
N GLN A 231 6.56 16.29 -17.50
CA GLN A 231 7.45 15.61 -18.42
C GLN A 231 8.49 16.61 -18.97
N TYR A 232 9.77 16.32 -18.71
CA TYR A 232 10.86 17.16 -19.23
C TYR A 232 11.01 16.94 -20.73
N THR A 233 10.67 17.96 -21.52
CA THR A 233 11.06 18.03 -22.94
C THR A 233 12.39 18.80 -23.04
N PRO A 234 13.51 18.15 -23.41
CA PRO A 234 14.75 18.86 -23.64
C PRO A 234 14.54 19.93 -24.72
N PRO A 235 15.12 21.14 -24.56
CA PRO A 235 15.01 22.17 -25.57
C PRO A 235 15.58 21.64 -26.90
N ASN A 236 14.81 21.76 -27.96
CA ASN A 236 15.24 21.37 -29.30
C ASN A 236 16.30 22.38 -29.77
N ILE A 237 17.57 22.02 -29.64
CA ILE A 237 18.71 22.83 -30.11
C ILE A 237 18.77 22.72 -31.64
N GLN A 238 17.79 23.29 -32.33
CA GLN A 238 17.95 23.59 -33.76
C GLN A 238 18.73 24.88 -33.86
N HIS A 239 20.05 24.71 -33.97
CA HIS A 239 21.03 25.76 -34.25
C HIS A 239 21.06 26.87 -33.19
N GLY A 240 21.92 26.71 -32.19
CA GLY A 240 22.46 27.86 -31.48
C GLY A 240 23.17 28.77 -32.48
N LYS A 241 22.45 29.70 -33.11
CA LYS A 241 23.04 30.77 -33.89
C LYS A 241 23.71 31.68 -32.88
N ILE A 242 25.00 31.47 -32.67
CA ILE A 242 25.86 32.41 -31.97
C ILE A 242 25.83 33.69 -32.82
N ILE A 243 24.96 34.63 -32.45
CA ILE A 243 24.99 35.95 -33.05
C ILE A 243 26.16 36.65 -32.38
N HIS A 244 27.32 36.60 -33.04
CA HIS A 244 28.37 37.58 -32.82
C HIS A 244 27.80 38.92 -33.29
N THR A 245 27.06 39.63 -32.44
CA THR A 245 26.90 41.06 -32.64
C THR A 245 28.26 41.67 -32.29
N ASP A 246 28.96 42.15 -33.31
CA ASP A 246 30.28 42.79 -33.25
C ASP A 246 30.24 44.14 -32.50
N PHE A 247 29.83 44.12 -31.24
CA PHE A 247 29.90 45.26 -30.34
C PHE A 247 30.82 44.96 -29.17
N ARG A 248 32.11 44.71 -29.46
CA ARG A 248 33.17 44.97 -28.49
C ARG A 248 34.36 45.60 -29.20
N ARG A 249 34.57 46.90 -28.95
CA ARG A 249 35.89 47.52 -29.15
C ARG A 249 36.90 46.63 -28.44
N SER A 250 37.83 46.04 -29.20
CA SER A 250 38.93 45.27 -28.65
C SER A 250 39.81 46.24 -27.86
N VAL A 251 39.62 46.31 -26.54
CA VAL A 251 40.65 46.88 -25.67
C VAL A 251 41.81 45.89 -25.72
N PRO A 252 43.03 46.29 -26.13
CA PRO A 252 44.15 45.38 -26.17
C PRO A 252 44.39 44.87 -24.74
N VAL A 253 44.09 43.60 -24.51
CA VAL A 253 44.39 42.92 -23.26
C VAL A 253 45.91 42.85 -23.18
N ARG A 254 46.53 43.76 -22.44
CA ARG A 254 47.95 43.65 -22.08
C ARG A 254 48.10 42.35 -21.29
N GLN A 255 48.71 41.33 -21.90
CA GLN A 255 49.08 40.12 -21.20
C GLN A 255 50.04 40.50 -20.07
N ARG A 256 49.54 40.45 -18.83
CA ARG A 256 50.36 40.64 -17.63
C ARG A 256 50.95 39.30 -17.24
N ASN A 257 52.26 39.26 -17.06
CA ASN A 257 52.93 38.09 -16.53
C ASN A 257 52.86 38.14 -15.00
N PHE A 258 51.80 37.54 -14.47
CA PHE A 258 51.53 37.51 -13.03
C PHE A 258 52.66 36.85 -12.23
N ILE A 259 53.40 35.89 -12.81
CA ILE A 259 54.53 35.25 -12.14
C ILE A 259 55.67 36.25 -11.92
N ARG A 260 56.00 37.04 -12.95
CA ARG A 260 57.02 38.10 -12.85
C ARG A 260 56.62 39.22 -11.90
N GLU A 261 55.32 39.56 -11.86
CA GLU A 261 54.78 40.53 -10.91
C GLU A 261 54.82 40.00 -9.47
N ASN A 262 54.44 38.74 -9.26
CA ASN A 262 54.46 38.07 -7.95
C ASN A 262 55.87 37.94 -7.37
N LEU A 263 56.90 37.71 -8.20
CA LEU A 263 58.30 37.66 -7.74
C LEU A 263 58.82 38.99 -7.15
N LYS A 264 58.19 40.13 -7.48
CA LYS A 264 58.55 41.45 -6.93
C LYS A 264 57.83 41.78 -5.63
N VAL A 265 56.91 40.92 -5.17
CA VAL A 265 56.14 41.15 -3.96
C VAL A 265 57.02 40.80 -2.75
N ILE A 266 57.48 41.82 -2.03
CA ILE A 266 58.37 41.67 -0.86
C ILE A 266 57.56 41.51 0.44
N ILE A 267 56.31 41.97 0.45
CA ILE A 267 55.42 41.96 1.62
C ILE A 267 54.06 41.38 1.24
N THR A 268 53.42 40.71 2.17
CA THR A 268 52.08 40.14 1.97
C THR A 268 51.00 41.23 1.83
N ALA A 269 50.00 40.95 1.01
CA ALA A 269 48.90 41.86 0.71
C ALA A 269 47.96 42.07 1.91
N VAL A 270 47.20 43.17 1.84
CA VAL A 270 46.25 43.66 2.86
C VAL A 270 45.13 42.66 3.19
N SER A 271 44.83 41.75 2.26
CA SER A 271 43.83 40.69 2.38
C SER A 271 44.38 39.35 2.89
N SER A 272 45.67 39.26 3.20
CA SER A 272 46.27 38.04 3.75
C SER A 272 46.20 37.97 5.28
N PRO A 273 46.12 36.77 5.89
CA PRO A 273 46.09 36.60 7.35
C PRO A 273 47.36 37.12 8.07
N LEU A 274 48.50 37.16 7.37
CA LEU A 274 49.78 37.65 7.88
C LEU A 274 50.10 39.02 7.26
N LYS A 275 49.16 39.94 7.32
CA LYS A 275 49.19 41.24 6.64
C LYS A 275 50.49 42.02 6.89
N GLY A 276 51.19 42.39 5.81
CA GLY A 276 52.42 43.19 5.87
C GLY A 276 53.68 42.43 6.31
N ALA A 277 53.60 41.12 6.51
CA ALA A 277 54.76 40.30 6.84
C ALA A 277 55.73 40.22 5.63
N PRO A 278 57.04 40.37 5.85
CA PRO A 278 58.04 40.26 4.80
C PRO A 278 58.17 38.80 4.33
N LEU A 279 58.14 38.59 3.01
CA LEU A 279 58.23 37.26 2.38
C LEU A 279 59.68 36.77 2.21
N SER A 280 60.68 37.61 2.49
CA SER A 280 62.09 37.26 2.46
C SER A 280 62.75 37.45 3.82
N ILE A 281 63.28 36.38 4.41
CA ILE A 281 64.15 36.44 5.59
C ILE A 281 65.56 36.81 5.11
N ARG A 282 66.04 38.03 5.43
CA ARG A 282 67.46 38.36 5.23
C ARG A 282 68.31 37.51 6.18
N SER A 283 69.03 36.52 5.66
CA SER A 283 70.07 35.83 6.42
C SER A 283 71.20 36.83 6.75
N LYS A 284 71.39 37.15 8.02
CA LYS A 284 72.56 37.91 8.48
C LYS A 284 73.79 37.00 8.33
N ILE A 285 74.62 37.25 7.30
CA ILE A 285 75.99 36.73 7.27
C ILE A 285 76.77 37.49 8.33
N SER A 286 77.13 36.81 9.42
CA SER A 286 78.08 37.32 10.41
C SER A 286 79.46 37.42 9.75
N ARG A 287 80.04 38.62 9.66
CA ARG A 287 81.48 38.78 9.50
C ARG A 287 82.09 38.88 10.89
N ALA A 288 82.79 37.83 11.29
CA ALA A 288 83.74 37.88 12.39
C ALA A 288 84.85 38.89 12.06
N LYS A 289 85.29 39.62 13.08
CA LYS A 289 86.55 40.36 13.10
C LYS A 289 87.41 39.72 14.17
#